data_AF-A0A0V1C5X0-F1
#
_entry.id   AF-A0A0V1C5X0-F1
#
_cell.length_a   1.000
_cell.length_b   1.000
_cell.length_c   1.000
_cell.angle_alpha   90.00
_cell.angle_beta   90.00
_cell.angle_gamma   90.00
#
_symmetry.space_group_name_H-M   'P 1'
#
loop_
_entity.id
_entity.type
_entity.pdbx_description
1 polymer ?
#
loop_
_entity_poly.entity_id
_entity_poly.type
_entity_poly.pdbx_seq_one_letter_code
_entity_poly.pdbx_strand_id
1 'polypeptide(L)'
;MQKESLRCDLVFIANFANFVQAFTFLEKRSETLVDRLQVFDKVIDNIHKIPGIVGEDIKSKCDKVTNKYLKEIKSIAEVLKGKSNAQLIGMNTESAVCFKYAPVTSAEVERSFLQLKHILSDRRHSLTQDNLKKMLVIMRNKTR
;
A
#
# COMPACT_ATOMS: atom_id res chain seq x y z
N MET A 1 12.92 -22.96 -32.51
CA MET A 1 11.86 -23.06 -31.49
C MET A 1 12.18 -22.32 -30.18
N GLN A 2 13.17 -22.71 -29.36
CA GLN A 2 13.41 -22.06 -28.04
C GLN A 2 13.71 -20.55 -28.10
N LYS A 3 14.35 -20.05 -29.17
CA LYS A 3 14.65 -18.60 -29.33
C LYS A 3 13.43 -17.75 -29.67
N GLU A 4 12.39 -18.33 -30.28
CA GLU A 4 11.17 -17.60 -30.64
C GLU A 4 10.22 -17.49 -29.46
N SER A 5 10.06 -18.55 -28.66
CA SER A 5 9.26 -18.50 -27.43
C SER A 5 9.79 -17.45 -26.46
N LEU A 6 11.12 -17.36 -26.30
CA LEU A 6 11.78 -16.37 -25.45
C LEU A 6 11.53 -14.92 -25.90
N ARG A 7 11.43 -14.68 -27.22
CA ARG A 7 11.10 -13.35 -27.76
C ARG A 7 9.66 -12.97 -27.46
N CYS A 8 8.72 -13.92 -27.59
CA CYS A 8 7.32 -13.70 -27.23
C CYS A 8 7.17 -13.39 -25.73
N ASP A 9 7.89 -14.11 -24.87
CA ASP A 9 7.87 -13.87 -23.42
C ASP A 9 8.43 -12.49 -23.05
N LEU A 10 9.52 -12.06 -23.69
CA LEU A 10 10.10 -10.72 -23.49
C LEU A 10 9.13 -9.61 -23.91
N VAL A 11 8.43 -9.77 -25.04
CA VAL A 11 7.40 -8.84 -25.49
C VAL A 11 6.22 -8.82 -24.51
N PHE A 12 5.83 -9.97 -23.98
CA PHE A 12 4.78 -10.04 -22.97
C PHE A 12 5.17 -9.32 -21.67
N ILE A 13 6.41 -9.48 -21.20
CA ILE A 13 6.93 -8.79 -20.01
C ILE A 13 6.91 -7.26 -20.17
N ALA A 14 7.05 -6.74 -21.39
CA ALA A 14 7.01 -5.30 -21.65
C ALA A 14 5.67 -4.64 -21.23
N ASN A 15 4.57 -5.40 -21.18
CA ASN A 15 3.28 -4.90 -20.68
C ASN A 15 3.34 -4.42 -19.21
N PHE A 16 4.35 -4.85 -18.45
CA PHE A 16 4.53 -4.51 -17.03
C PHE A 16 5.56 -3.41 -16.77
N ALA A 17 6.13 -2.79 -17.80
CA ALA A 17 7.20 -1.79 -17.64
C ALA A 17 6.81 -0.63 -16.70
N ASN A 18 5.53 -0.24 -16.69
CA ASN A 18 5.01 0.84 -15.86
C ASN A 18 4.91 0.49 -14.37
N PHE A 19 5.04 -0.80 -13.99
CA PHE A 19 4.90 -1.23 -12.60
C PHE A 19 6.08 -0.81 -11.74
N VAL A 20 7.29 -0.81 -12.30
CA VAL A 20 8.50 -0.41 -11.56
C VAL A 20 8.35 1.03 -11.05
N GLN A 21 7.90 1.93 -11.91
CA GLN A 21 7.67 3.33 -11.55
C GLN A 21 6.52 3.48 -10.54
N ALA A 22 5.42 2.75 -10.76
CA ALA A 22 4.27 2.79 -9.86
C ALA A 22 4.60 2.26 -8.45
N PHE A 23 5.30 1.14 -8.33
CA PHE A 23 5.72 0.59 -7.03
C PHE A 23 6.72 1.49 -6.34
N THR A 24 7.71 2.02 -7.08
CA THR A 24 8.66 2.99 -6.52
C THR A 24 7.93 4.22 -5.97
N PHE A 25 6.88 4.69 -6.65
CA PHE A 25 6.04 5.78 -6.16
C PHE A 25 5.27 5.39 -4.89
N LEU A 26 4.62 4.22 -4.88
CA LEU A 26 3.83 3.75 -3.74
C LEU A 26 4.66 3.50 -2.47
N GLU A 27 5.95 3.22 -2.61
CA GLU A 27 6.88 3.02 -1.50
C GLU A 27 7.40 4.33 -0.85
N LYS A 28 7.22 5.49 -1.50
CA LYS A 28 7.67 6.79 -0.99
C LYS A 28 6.77 7.30 0.13
N ARG A 29 7.34 7.71 1.26
CA ARG A 29 6.62 8.20 2.45
C ARG A 29 6.03 9.62 2.38
N SER A 30 6.33 10.38 1.32
CA SER A 30 5.90 11.79 1.16
C SER A 30 4.51 11.96 0.56
N GLU A 31 4.02 10.94 -0.15
CA GLU A 31 2.82 11.05 -0.98
C GLU A 31 1.54 10.89 -0.17
N THR A 32 0.49 11.59 -0.57
CA THR A 32 -0.80 11.48 0.13
C THR A 32 -1.52 10.17 -0.19
N LEU A 33 -2.43 9.77 0.69
CA LEU A 33 -3.29 8.60 0.48
C LEU A 33 -4.07 8.72 -0.84
N VAL A 34 -4.51 9.93 -1.20
CA VAL A 34 -5.26 10.20 -2.42
C VAL A 34 -4.40 9.93 -3.66
N ASP A 35 -3.18 10.45 -3.68
CA ASP A 35 -2.25 10.29 -4.80
C ASP A 35 -1.84 8.82 -4.97
N ARG A 36 -1.56 8.14 -3.86
CA ARG A 36 -1.23 6.71 -3.84
C ARG A 36 -2.38 5.86 -4.40
N LEU A 37 -3.62 6.12 -3.98
CA LEU A 37 -4.77 5.39 -4.50
C LEU A 37 -4.99 5.64 -5.99
N GLN A 38 -4.72 6.85 -6.49
CA GLN A 38 -4.81 7.13 -7.92
C GLN A 38 -3.79 6.31 -8.73
N VAL A 39 -2.54 6.20 -8.24
CA VAL A 39 -1.52 5.36 -8.88
C VAL A 39 -1.89 3.88 -8.78
N PHE A 40 -2.41 3.45 -7.65
CA PHE A 40 -2.89 2.08 -7.44
C PHE A 40 -4.01 1.70 -8.42
N ASP A 41 -5.01 2.55 -8.58
CA ASP A 41 -6.11 2.33 -9.52
C ASP A 41 -5.61 2.27 -10.97
N LYS A 42 -4.65 3.14 -11.35
CA LYS A 42 -3.99 3.06 -12.67
C LYS A 42 -3.27 1.72 -12.90
N VAL A 43 -2.61 1.17 -11.88
CA VAL A 43 -1.95 -0.14 -11.98
C VAL A 43 -2.98 -1.25 -12.19
N ILE A 44 -4.08 -1.22 -11.43
CA ILE A 44 -5.20 -2.16 -11.61
C ILE A 44 -5.76 -2.07 -13.03
N ASP A 45 -6.04 -0.86 -13.53
CA ASP A 45 -6.56 -0.66 -14.88
C ASP A 45 -5.60 -1.20 -15.95
N ASN A 46 -4.29 -1.01 -15.75
CA ASN A 46 -3.28 -1.55 -16.66
C ASN A 46 -3.24 -3.08 -16.64
N ILE A 47 -3.36 -3.72 -15.47
CA ILE A 47 -3.48 -5.18 -15.36
C ILE A 47 -4.70 -5.68 -16.13
N HIS A 48 -5.84 -5.00 -15.98
CA HIS A 48 -7.09 -5.37 -16.65
C HIS A 48 -7.05 -5.25 -18.17
N LYS A 49 -6.13 -4.44 -18.72
CA LYS A 49 -5.95 -4.29 -20.18
C LYS A 49 -5.07 -5.38 -20.81
N ILE A 50 -4.35 -6.18 -20.02
CA ILE A 50 -3.43 -7.19 -20.54
C ILE A 50 -4.23 -8.33 -21.20
N PRO A 51 -4.03 -8.63 -22.50
CA PRO A 51 -4.73 -9.70 -23.17
C PRO A 51 -4.04 -11.07 -22.96
N GLY A 52 -4.78 -12.14 -23.26
CA GLY A 52 -4.27 -13.52 -23.27
C GLY A 52 -4.46 -14.28 -21.96
N ILE A 53 -4.27 -15.61 -22.02
CA ILE A 53 -4.53 -16.54 -20.91
C ILE A 53 -3.72 -16.16 -19.67
N VAL A 54 -2.42 -15.88 -19.83
CA VAL A 54 -1.54 -15.45 -18.73
C VAL A 54 -1.99 -14.10 -18.15
N GLY A 55 -2.48 -13.19 -18.98
CA GLY A 55 -3.03 -11.91 -18.53
C GLY A 55 -4.30 -12.10 -17.69
N GLU A 56 -5.15 -13.05 -18.08
CA GLU A 56 -6.38 -13.40 -17.39
C GLU A 56 -6.12 -14.07 -16.02
N ASP A 57 -5.11 -14.93 -15.95
CA ASP A 57 -4.62 -15.51 -14.68
C ASP A 57 -4.11 -14.41 -13.73
N ILE A 58 -3.37 -13.43 -14.26
CA ILE A 58 -2.85 -12.30 -13.48
C ILE A 58 -3.99 -11.41 -12.98
N LYS A 59 -5.00 -11.12 -13.81
CA LYS A 59 -6.21 -10.37 -13.40
C LYS A 59 -6.93 -11.09 -12.26
N SER A 60 -7.21 -12.38 -12.43
CA SER A 60 -7.85 -13.21 -11.41
C SER A 60 -7.06 -13.21 -10.10
N LYS A 61 -5.73 -13.24 -10.17
CA LYS A 61 -4.88 -13.13 -8.98
C LYS A 61 -4.94 -11.74 -8.35
N CYS A 62 -4.92 -10.68 -9.16
CA CYS A 62 -5.03 -9.29 -8.70
C CYS A 62 -6.35 -9.06 -7.95
N ASP A 63 -7.46 -9.52 -8.49
CA ASP A 63 -8.78 -9.38 -7.85
C ASP A 63 -8.86 -10.14 -6.52
N LYS A 64 -8.25 -11.34 -6.44
CA LYS A 64 -8.18 -12.12 -5.20
C LYS A 64 -7.32 -11.46 -4.12
N VAL A 65 -6.22 -10.82 -4.51
CA VAL A 65 -5.30 -10.12 -3.58
C VAL A 65 -5.89 -8.77 -3.14
N THR A 66 -6.73 -8.17 -3.98
CA THR A 66 -7.41 -6.91 -3.68
C THR A 66 -8.35 -7.09 -2.48
N ASN A 67 -7.91 -6.56 -1.34
CA ASN A 67 -8.47 -6.85 -0.01
C ASN A 67 -9.87 -6.23 0.18
N LYS A 68 -10.71 -6.89 0.99
CA LYS A 68 -11.97 -6.35 1.56
C LYS A 68 -11.82 -4.91 2.08
N TYR A 69 -10.69 -4.59 2.70
CA TYR A 69 -10.41 -3.28 3.30
C TYR A 69 -10.09 -2.16 2.28
N LEU A 70 -9.92 -2.48 0.98
CA LEU A 70 -9.69 -1.43 -0.04
C LEU A 70 -10.87 -0.46 -0.10
N LYS A 71 -12.11 -0.96 0.07
CA LYS A 71 -13.31 -0.12 0.08
C LYS A 71 -13.28 0.90 1.23
N GLU A 72 -12.87 0.47 2.41
CA GLU A 72 -12.76 1.35 3.59
C GLU A 72 -11.70 2.43 3.39
N ILE A 73 -10.53 2.05 2.88
CA ILE A 73 -9.44 2.99 2.56
C ILE A 73 -9.86 4.01 1.51
N LYS A 74 -10.58 3.58 0.45
CA LYS A 74 -11.14 4.48 -0.55
C LYS A 74 -12.16 5.45 0.04
N SER A 75 -13.04 4.98 0.93
CA SER A 75 -14.00 5.84 1.62
C SER A 75 -13.31 6.93 2.46
N ILE A 76 -12.23 6.57 3.18
CA ILE A 76 -11.42 7.55 3.92
C ILE A 76 -10.80 8.59 2.96
N ALA A 77 -10.31 8.15 1.80
CA ALA A 77 -9.77 9.05 0.79
C ALA A 77 -10.83 10.02 0.23
N GLU A 78 -12.08 9.59 0.07
CA GLU A 78 -13.18 10.49 -0.34
C GLU A 78 -13.50 11.53 0.74
N VAL A 79 -13.39 11.18 2.02
CA VAL A 79 -13.48 12.17 3.12
C VAL A 79 -12.32 13.17 3.05
N LEU A 80 -11.10 12.70 2.79
CA LEU A 80 -9.92 13.58 2.64
C LEU A 80 -10.03 14.53 1.42
N LYS A 81 -10.75 14.13 0.37
CA LYS A 81 -11.08 14.98 -0.78
C LYS A 81 -12.23 15.96 -0.50
N GLY A 82 -12.89 15.87 0.65
CA GLY A 82 -14.08 16.67 0.99
C GLY A 82 -15.36 16.22 0.28
N LYS A 83 -15.40 15.00 -0.27
CA LYS A 83 -16.56 14.46 -1.00
C LYS A 83 -17.52 13.65 -0.12
N SER A 84 -17.12 13.32 1.10
CA SER A 84 -17.92 12.56 2.07
C SER A 84 -17.65 13.05 3.50
N ASN A 85 -18.57 12.77 4.43
CA ASN A 85 -18.43 13.12 5.84
C ASN A 85 -17.77 11.98 6.63
N ALA A 86 -16.79 12.30 7.47
CA ALA A 86 -16.10 11.31 8.33
C ALA A 86 -17.07 10.48 9.19
N GLN A 87 -18.16 11.12 9.66
CA GLN A 87 -19.19 10.49 10.49
C GLN A 87 -19.96 9.37 9.75
N LEU A 88 -20.10 9.45 8.41
CA LEU A 88 -20.74 8.39 7.60
C LEU A 88 -19.93 7.09 7.61
N ILE A 89 -18.62 7.19 7.89
CA ILE A 89 -17.70 6.04 7.98
C ILE A 89 -17.46 5.66 9.45
N GLY A 90 -18.18 6.29 10.39
CA GLY A 90 -17.99 6.06 11.82
C GLY A 90 -16.65 6.58 12.37
N MET A 91 -16.00 7.51 11.68
CA MET A 91 -14.74 8.13 12.12
C MET A 91 -14.94 9.58 12.57
N ASN A 92 -14.16 10.01 13.55
CA ASN A 92 -14.03 11.43 13.89
C ASN A 92 -13.11 12.14 12.88
N THR A 93 -13.24 13.47 12.78
CA THR A 93 -12.49 14.29 11.84
C THR A 93 -10.98 14.25 12.12
N GLU A 94 -10.58 14.29 13.38
CA GLU A 94 -9.16 14.23 13.81
C GLU A 94 -8.47 12.93 13.36
N SER A 95 -9.16 11.79 13.50
CA SER A 95 -8.67 10.49 13.05
C SER A 95 -8.62 10.42 11.54
N ALA A 96 -9.62 10.95 10.83
CA ALA A 96 -9.61 10.99 9.37
C ALA A 96 -8.38 11.74 8.83
N VAL A 97 -8.00 12.88 9.45
CA VAL A 97 -6.80 13.64 9.08
C VAL A 97 -5.51 12.84 9.28
N CYS A 98 -5.46 11.95 10.27
CA CYS A 98 -4.29 11.08 10.50
C CYS A 98 -4.01 10.13 9.33
N PHE A 99 -5.00 9.84 8.48
CA PHE A 99 -4.83 8.99 7.30
C PHE A 99 -4.27 9.73 6.07
N LYS A 100 -3.97 11.04 6.16
CA LYS A 100 -3.46 11.83 5.02
C LYS A 100 -2.27 11.18 4.30
N TYR A 101 -1.37 10.54 5.05
CA TYR A 101 -0.17 9.87 4.52
C TYR A 101 -0.19 8.35 4.80
N ALA A 102 -1.38 7.75 4.86
CA ALA A 102 -1.51 6.33 5.18
C ALA A 102 -0.85 5.43 4.10
N PRO A 103 -0.20 4.34 4.51
CA PRO A 103 0.26 3.28 3.59
C PRO A 103 -0.86 2.68 2.76
N VAL A 104 -0.57 2.39 1.49
CA VAL A 104 -1.43 1.55 0.63
C VAL A 104 -0.81 0.17 0.39
N THR A 105 0.52 0.03 0.57
CA THR A 105 1.27 -1.21 0.33
C THR A 105 1.77 -1.84 1.63
N SER A 106 1.89 -3.18 1.68
CA SER A 106 2.46 -3.89 2.84
C SER A 106 3.94 -3.57 3.10
N ALA A 107 4.69 -3.13 2.08
CA ALA A 107 6.10 -2.79 2.20
C ALA A 107 6.38 -1.75 3.30
N GLU A 108 5.51 -0.74 3.46
CA GLU A 108 5.63 0.25 4.54
C GLU A 108 5.33 -0.35 5.93
N VAL A 109 4.40 -1.30 6.00
CA VAL A 109 4.07 -2.04 7.22
C VAL A 109 5.27 -2.87 7.64
N GLU A 110 5.82 -3.68 6.73
CA GLU A 110 7.02 -4.50 6.96
C GLU A 110 8.22 -3.65 7.39
N ARG A 111 8.48 -2.53 6.70
CA ARG A 111 9.54 -1.59 7.06
C ARG A 111 9.35 -1.02 8.47
N SER A 112 8.12 -0.72 8.86
CA SER A 112 7.80 -0.24 10.20
C SER A 112 7.99 -1.32 11.27
N PHE A 113 7.57 -2.56 11.00
CA PHE A 113 7.85 -3.70 11.88
C PHE A 113 9.34 -3.99 12.03
N LEU A 114 10.12 -3.86 10.95
CA LEU A 114 11.58 -3.99 11.01
C LEU A 114 12.21 -2.90 11.91
N GLN A 115 11.76 -1.65 11.78
CA GLN A 115 12.20 -0.55 12.66
C GLN A 115 11.86 -0.81 14.13
N LEU A 116 10.71 -1.43 14.38
CA LEU A 116 10.24 -1.78 15.72
C LEU A 116 10.72 -3.16 16.19
N LYS A 117 11.53 -3.89 15.41
CA LYS A 117 11.90 -5.28 15.69
C LYS A 117 12.53 -5.45 17.07
N HIS A 118 13.43 -4.56 17.46
CA HIS A 118 14.08 -4.61 18.77
C HIS A 118 13.12 -4.35 19.94
N ILE A 119 12.01 -3.65 19.67
CA ILE A 119 10.98 -3.32 20.65
C ILE A 119 9.95 -4.44 20.74
N LEU A 120 9.59 -5.04 19.60
CA LEU A 120 8.51 -6.01 19.49
C LEU A 120 8.97 -7.45 19.65
N SER A 121 10.26 -7.75 19.43
CA SER A 121 10.83 -9.09 19.63
C SER A 121 10.77 -9.54 21.08
N ASP A 122 10.86 -10.85 21.33
CA ASP A 122 10.81 -11.41 22.69
C ASP A 122 12.02 -11.04 23.58
N ARG A 123 13.07 -10.44 22.99
CA ARG A 123 14.25 -9.95 23.73
C ARG A 123 14.01 -8.59 24.41
N ARG A 124 12.76 -8.26 24.76
CA ARG A 124 12.49 -6.98 25.44
C ARG A 124 13.10 -7.07 26.84
N HIS A 125 13.97 -6.11 27.16
CA HIS A 125 14.35 -5.83 28.54
C HIS A 125 13.11 -5.32 29.28
N SER A 126 12.27 -6.23 29.81
CA SER A 126 11.16 -5.97 30.74
C SER A 126 10.32 -4.69 30.50
N LEU A 127 10.06 -4.35 29.23
CA LEU A 127 9.31 -3.13 28.90
C LEU A 127 7.85 -3.28 29.34
N THR A 128 7.43 -2.42 30.26
CA THR A 128 6.01 -2.27 30.61
C THR A 128 5.23 -1.66 29.45
N GLN A 129 3.91 -1.85 29.43
CA GLN A 129 3.04 -1.28 28.38
C GLN A 129 3.17 0.25 28.28
N ASP A 130 3.35 0.95 29.40
CA ASP A 130 3.55 2.40 29.41
C ASP A 130 4.90 2.82 28.84
N ASN A 131 5.96 2.05 29.12
CA ASN A 131 7.27 2.29 28.52
C ASN A 131 7.24 2.04 27.01
N LEU A 132 6.50 1.02 26.55
CA LEU A 132 6.27 0.75 25.14
C LEU A 132 5.56 1.94 24.45
N LYS A 133 4.49 2.48 25.05
CA LYS A 133 3.78 3.66 24.52
C LYS A 133 4.72 4.86 24.38
N LYS A 134 5.49 5.18 25.41
CA LYS A 134 6.46 6.29 25.40
C LYS A 134 7.51 6.09 24.30
N MET A 135 8.02 4.87 24.16
CA MET A 135 9.05 4.53 23.17
C MET A 135 8.53 4.63 21.73
N LEU A 136 7.28 4.22 21.47
CA LEU A 136 6.63 4.41 20.17
C LEU A 136 6.48 5.89 19.80
N VAL A 137 6.13 6.75 20.77
CA VAL A 137 6.04 8.20 20.55
C VAL A 137 7.42 8.78 20.21
N ILE A 138 8.47 8.40 20.96
CA ILE A 138 9.84 8.85 20.70
C ILE A 138 10.31 8.42 19.30
N MET A 139 10.08 7.17 18.92
CA MET A 139 10.48 6.63 17.61
C MET A 139 9.75 7.34 16.46
N ARG A 140 8.45 7.59 16.60
CA ARG A 140 7.68 8.36 15.62
C ARG A 140 8.26 9.76 15.42
N ASN A 141 8.65 10.43 16.50
CA ASN A 141 9.19 11.80 16.46
C ASN A 141 10.62 11.87 15.88
N LYS A 142 11.42 10.80 16.01
CA LYS A 142 12.79 10.72 15.45
C LYS A 142 12.83 10.39 13.96
N THR A 143 11.77 9.80 13.40
CA THR A 143 11.75 9.32 11.99
C THR A 143 11.20 10.38 11.03
N ARG A 144 11.27 11.66 11.40
CA ARG A 144 10.77 12.79 10.61
C ARG A 144 11.91 13.56 9.98
#